data_AF-A0AA86T2A5-F1
#
_entry.id   AF-A0AA86T2A5-F1
#
_cell.length_a   1.000
_cell.length_b   1.000
_cell.length_c   1.000
_cell.angle_alpha   90.00
_cell.angle_beta   90.00
_cell.angle_gamma   90.00
#
_symmetry.space_group_name_H-M   'P 1'
#
loop_
_entity.id
_entity.type
_entity.pdbx_description
1 polymer ?
#
loop_
_entity_poly.entity_id
_entity_poly.type
_entity_poly.pdbx_seq_one_letter_code
_entity_poly.pdbx_strand_id
1 'polypeptide(L)'
;MAWKRSEENDSFPDAGPRLARDGRWNQPGSVVTIPLPYLTASVPGIGGTIRSTPDDFQVKERPLYLPCGEGEHLYLQITKRGLGTPQLVLHLSSVLGIKARAIGVAGLKDSNAVTTQMLSLQGVKPETLARLRTDDRILAVEVLGRHRNRLRTGHHAGNEFRLVIRQVSPDAGERVSVVLDELVRRGVPHYFGPQRQGRKGENYLLGAALLVDGARRNKLSRSKRLWYLHAYQAHLFNRIVAARIDRIDRLLSGDWAMKVANGACFPVEDPVQEQPRADAFEISPTGPLFGSRASWATGEAGAIEQEAVAELGTTREALTAAAKACGFRGERRALRVPLAGLDWSLQDRTLTLSFALPPGGYATNVLRELMKNEQNLPG
;
A
#
# COMPACT_ATOMS: atom_id res chain seq x y z
N MET A 1 -65.51 24.46 12.79
CA MET A 1 -65.05 25.50 13.74
C MET A 1 -63.53 25.49 13.75
N ALA A 2 -62.94 26.69 13.77
CA ALA A 2 -61.61 27.03 13.28
C ALA A 2 -60.48 26.93 14.34
N TRP A 3 -59.26 27.24 13.86
CA TRP A 3 -57.96 27.57 14.51
C TRP A 3 -56.90 26.45 14.49
N LYS A 4 -55.60 26.64 14.18
CA LYS A 4 -54.79 27.68 13.51
C LYS A 4 -53.36 27.11 13.36
N ARG A 5 -52.58 27.61 12.39
CA ARG A 5 -51.17 27.30 12.05
C ARG A 5 -50.18 27.40 13.23
N SER A 6 -49.09 26.61 13.14
CA SER A 6 -47.71 27.15 13.13
C SER A 6 -46.77 26.24 12.34
N GLU A 7 -46.08 26.84 11.37
CA GLU A 7 -45.01 26.26 10.54
C GLU A 7 -43.75 26.01 11.37
N GLU A 8 -42.97 24.97 11.04
CA GLU A 8 -41.55 25.16 10.69
C GLU A 8 -41.01 23.93 9.95
N ASN A 9 -40.27 24.25 8.90
CA ASN A 9 -39.68 23.39 7.89
C ASN A 9 -38.38 22.79 8.44
N ASP A 10 -38.13 21.50 8.24
CA ASP A 10 -36.88 21.05 7.61
C ASP A 10 -36.85 19.53 7.39
N SER A 11 -36.76 19.20 6.11
CA SER A 11 -36.56 17.89 5.54
C SER A 11 -35.07 17.59 5.41
N PHE A 12 -34.57 16.56 6.08
CA PHE A 12 -33.41 15.75 5.66
C PHE A 12 -33.51 14.35 6.28
N PRO A 13 -33.45 13.24 5.52
CA PRO A 13 -33.06 11.96 6.08
C PRO A 13 -31.56 11.77 5.83
N ASP A 14 -30.76 12.03 6.86
CA ASP A 14 -29.40 11.50 6.96
C ASP A 14 -29.34 10.57 8.18
N ALA A 15 -28.97 9.31 7.94
CA ALA A 15 -28.74 8.35 9.01
C ALA A 15 -27.73 7.30 8.55
N GLY A 16 -26.45 7.64 8.78
CA GLY A 16 -25.44 6.64 9.11
C GLY A 16 -25.83 5.79 10.35
N PRO A 17 -25.05 4.75 10.66
CA PRO A 17 -25.46 3.69 11.57
C PRO A 17 -25.75 4.20 12.99
N ARG A 18 -26.96 3.90 13.50
CA ARG A 18 -27.35 4.14 14.90
C ARG A 18 -27.35 2.83 15.69
N LEU A 19 -26.89 2.88 16.94
CA LEU A 19 -27.04 1.81 17.92
C LEU A 19 -28.53 1.72 18.31
N ALA A 20 -29.18 0.57 18.13
CA ALA A 20 -30.52 0.37 18.66
C ALA A 20 -30.47 0.22 20.19
N ARG A 21 -31.55 0.65 20.87
CA ARG A 21 -31.67 0.67 22.35
C ARG A 21 -31.57 -0.71 23.01
N ASP A 22 -31.57 -1.79 22.24
CA ASP A 22 -31.47 -3.18 22.68
C ASP A 22 -30.05 -3.79 22.49
N GLY A 23 -29.07 -2.99 22.06
CA GLY A 23 -27.68 -3.43 21.89
C GLY A 23 -27.45 -4.31 20.64
N ARG A 24 -28.42 -4.41 19.72
CA ARG A 24 -28.24 -5.05 18.42
C ARG A 24 -28.00 -4.00 17.33
N TRP A 25 -27.07 -4.29 16.43
CA TRP A 25 -26.88 -3.49 15.22
C TRP A 25 -27.98 -3.86 14.23
N ASN A 26 -28.69 -2.87 13.69
CA ASN A 26 -29.46 -3.07 12.47
C ASN A 26 -28.52 -3.59 11.38
N GLN A 27 -28.97 -4.60 10.62
CA GLN A 27 -28.25 -5.13 9.46
C GLN A 27 -27.73 -3.99 8.59
N PRO A 28 -26.47 -4.04 8.12
CA PRO A 28 -25.93 -2.96 7.32
C PRO A 28 -26.77 -2.79 6.05
N GLY A 29 -27.33 -1.59 5.86
CA GLY A 29 -27.62 -1.11 4.51
C GLY A 29 -26.36 -1.28 3.66
N SER A 30 -26.53 -1.67 2.41
CA SER A 30 -25.47 -1.98 1.43
C SER A 30 -24.17 -1.20 1.69
N VAL A 31 -23.09 -1.93 1.98
CA VAL A 31 -21.74 -1.37 2.16
C VAL A 31 -21.39 -0.57 0.90
N VAL A 32 -21.40 0.75 0.98
CA VAL A 32 -20.96 1.62 -0.11
C VAL A 32 -19.44 1.57 -0.12
N THR A 33 -18.88 0.64 -0.89
CA THR A 33 -17.47 0.73 -1.30
C THR A 33 -17.33 1.95 -2.19
N ILE A 34 -16.62 2.97 -1.72
CA ILE A 34 -16.35 4.17 -2.53
C ILE A 34 -15.52 3.73 -3.74
N PRO A 35 -15.97 3.96 -4.98
CA PRO A 35 -15.15 3.75 -6.16
C PRO A 35 -13.96 4.71 -6.06
N LEU A 36 -12.75 4.16 -5.97
CA LEU A 36 -11.54 4.98 -5.96
C LEU A 36 -11.39 5.61 -7.35
N PRO A 37 -11.27 6.93 -7.49
CA PRO A 37 -11.12 7.52 -8.81
C PRO A 37 -9.78 7.10 -9.44
N TYR A 38 -9.78 7.01 -10.77
CA TYR A 38 -8.57 6.81 -11.56
C TYR A 38 -7.92 8.16 -11.83
N LEU A 39 -6.60 8.21 -11.79
CA LEU A 39 -5.87 9.39 -12.28
C LEU A 39 -6.11 9.58 -13.79
N THR A 40 -6.26 8.48 -14.51
CA THR A 40 -6.45 8.43 -15.97
C THR A 40 -7.89 8.07 -16.34
N ALA A 41 -8.88 8.57 -15.58
CA ALA A 41 -10.29 8.21 -15.74
C ALA A 41 -10.84 8.45 -17.16
N SER A 42 -10.31 9.45 -17.87
CA SER A 42 -10.68 9.78 -19.25
C SER A 42 -10.22 8.74 -20.29
N VAL A 43 -9.30 7.83 -19.94
CA VAL A 43 -8.76 6.82 -20.85
C VAL A 43 -9.41 5.47 -20.55
N PRO A 44 -10.10 4.82 -21.51
CA PRO A 44 -10.68 3.49 -21.30
C PRO A 44 -9.64 2.43 -20.94
N GLY A 45 -9.99 1.50 -20.05
CA GLY A 45 -9.09 0.43 -19.61
C GLY A 45 -8.78 -0.58 -20.71
N ILE A 46 -7.56 -1.10 -20.72
CA ILE A 46 -7.11 -2.06 -21.75
C ILE A 46 -7.64 -3.48 -21.52
N GLY A 47 -8.27 -3.74 -20.36
CA GLY A 47 -8.73 -5.06 -19.95
C GLY A 47 -7.57 -6.01 -19.69
N GLY A 48 -7.72 -7.26 -20.13
CA GLY A 48 -6.71 -8.30 -19.99
C GLY A 48 -6.71 -9.03 -18.65
N THR A 49 -5.81 -10.01 -18.56
CA THR A 49 -5.62 -10.87 -17.39
C THR A 49 -4.15 -10.88 -16.97
N ILE A 50 -3.93 -10.98 -15.67
CA ILE A 50 -2.59 -11.09 -15.08
C ILE A 50 -2.46 -12.38 -14.29
N ARG A 51 -1.23 -12.78 -14.00
CA ARG A 51 -0.94 -13.98 -13.19
C ARG A 51 -1.61 -15.24 -13.75
N SER A 52 -1.68 -15.37 -15.08
CA SER A 52 -2.09 -16.64 -15.72
C SER A 52 -1.06 -17.73 -15.40
N THR A 53 0.20 -17.32 -15.28
CA THR A 53 1.28 -18.09 -14.65
C THR A 53 2.01 -17.23 -13.62
N PRO A 54 2.73 -17.82 -12.63
CA PRO A 54 3.57 -17.05 -11.71
C PRO A 54 4.63 -16.19 -12.41
N ASP A 55 5.09 -16.62 -13.59
CA ASP A 55 6.10 -15.95 -14.41
C ASP A 55 5.60 -14.64 -15.05
N ASP A 56 4.28 -14.46 -15.14
CA ASP A 56 3.66 -13.20 -15.57
C ASP A 56 3.79 -12.09 -14.51
N PHE A 57 4.21 -12.43 -13.30
CA PHE A 57 4.35 -11.47 -12.20
C PHE A 57 5.69 -11.68 -11.51
N GLN A 58 6.70 -10.92 -11.94
CA GLN A 58 8.04 -11.01 -11.41
C GLN A 58 8.35 -9.81 -10.53
N VAL A 59 8.91 -10.06 -9.35
CA VAL A 59 9.28 -9.01 -8.40
C VAL A 59 10.71 -9.21 -7.95
N LYS A 60 11.59 -8.27 -8.28
CA LYS A 60 12.98 -8.24 -7.80
C LYS A 60 13.12 -7.16 -6.74
N GLU A 61 13.49 -7.56 -5.52
CA GLU A 61 13.77 -6.62 -4.45
C GLU A 61 15.02 -5.79 -4.76
N ARG A 62 14.92 -4.47 -4.59
CA ARG A 62 16.08 -3.57 -4.70
C ARG A 62 16.69 -3.41 -3.30
N PRO A 63 17.92 -3.89 -3.06
CA PRO A 63 18.54 -3.77 -1.75
C PRO A 63 18.80 -2.29 -1.40
N LEU A 64 18.69 -1.94 -0.12
CA LEU A 64 19.06 -0.58 0.34
C LEU A 64 20.59 -0.39 0.37
N TYR A 65 21.32 -1.48 0.61
CA TYR A 65 22.77 -1.55 0.60
C TYR A 65 23.20 -3.00 0.32
N LEU A 66 24.40 -3.17 -0.22
CA LEU A 66 25.05 -4.46 -0.44
C LEU A 66 25.87 -4.89 0.80
N PRO A 67 26.22 -6.19 0.94
CA PRO A 67 27.10 -6.65 2.02
C PRO A 67 28.45 -5.92 2.02
N CYS A 68 29.02 -5.70 3.22
CA CYS A 68 30.26 -4.94 3.41
C CYS A 68 31.53 -5.81 3.35
N GLY A 69 31.39 -7.11 3.14
CA GLY A 69 32.50 -8.09 3.02
C GLY A 69 32.88 -8.80 4.32
N GLU A 70 32.40 -8.34 5.48
CA GLU A 70 32.78 -8.86 6.80
C GLU A 70 31.59 -8.99 7.75
N GLY A 71 31.74 -9.79 8.81
CA GLY A 71 30.73 -9.99 9.84
C GLY A 71 30.08 -11.37 9.85
N GLU A 72 29.21 -11.59 10.83
CA GLU A 72 28.61 -12.90 11.14
C GLU A 72 27.41 -13.25 10.25
N HIS A 73 26.86 -12.30 9.50
CA HIS A 73 25.72 -12.53 8.61
C HIS A 73 26.18 -12.77 7.18
N LEU A 74 25.80 -13.93 6.62
CA LEU A 74 25.96 -14.23 5.21
C LEU A 74 24.75 -13.70 4.44
N TYR A 75 24.98 -12.78 3.51
CA TYR A 75 23.95 -12.22 2.65
C TYR A 75 23.87 -13.03 1.36
N LEU A 76 22.63 -13.31 0.95
CA LEU A 76 22.34 -14.04 -0.26
C LEU A 76 21.07 -13.51 -0.91
N GLN A 77 20.98 -13.72 -2.21
CA GLN A 77 19.81 -13.42 -3.01
C GLN A 77 19.17 -14.74 -3.45
N ILE A 78 17.86 -14.89 -3.24
CA ILE A 78 17.10 -16.07 -3.66
C ILE A 78 16.01 -15.65 -4.62
N THR A 79 16.00 -16.28 -5.80
CA THR A 79 14.86 -16.26 -6.73
C THR A 79 13.99 -17.48 -6.46
N LYS A 80 12.71 -17.25 -6.17
CA LYS A 80 11.73 -18.29 -5.83
C LYS A 80 10.46 -18.19 -6.67
N ARG A 81 9.77 -19.32 -6.86
CA ARG A 81 8.44 -19.45 -7.50
C ARG A 81 7.50 -20.21 -6.57
N GLY A 82 6.25 -19.77 -6.45
CA GLY A 82 5.21 -20.54 -5.73
C GLY A 82 5.45 -20.68 -4.22
N LEU A 83 6.27 -19.80 -3.62
CA LEU A 83 6.71 -19.91 -2.22
C LEU A 83 6.63 -18.52 -1.59
N GLY A 84 5.93 -18.32 -0.49
CA GLY A 84 5.90 -17.04 0.22
C GLY A 84 7.14 -16.85 1.11
N THR A 85 7.48 -15.61 1.49
CA THR A 85 8.65 -15.36 2.36
C THR A 85 8.61 -16.15 3.68
N PRO A 86 7.50 -16.27 4.43
CA PRO A 86 7.47 -17.06 5.65
C PRO A 86 7.78 -18.54 5.42
N GLN A 87 7.29 -19.11 4.31
CA GLN A 87 7.53 -20.49 3.94
C GLN A 87 8.99 -20.71 3.52
N LEU A 88 9.59 -19.75 2.79
CA LEU A 88 11.01 -19.75 2.47
C LEU A 88 11.87 -19.76 3.76
N VAL A 89 11.56 -18.92 4.74
CA VAL A 89 12.29 -18.86 6.02
C VAL A 89 12.24 -20.21 6.75
N LEU A 90 11.06 -20.85 6.80
CA LEU A 90 10.92 -22.17 7.43
C LEU A 90 11.68 -23.26 6.66
N HIS A 91 11.62 -23.22 5.33
CA HIS A 91 12.35 -24.15 4.47
C HIS A 91 13.87 -24.04 4.68
N LEU A 92 14.42 -22.82 4.64
CA LEU A 92 15.84 -22.56 4.88
C LEU A 92 16.27 -22.95 6.30
N SER A 93 15.41 -22.68 7.30
CA SER A 93 15.64 -23.08 8.69
C SER A 93 15.84 -24.59 8.81
N SER A 94 14.99 -25.38 8.14
CA SER A 94 15.06 -26.84 8.13
C SER A 94 16.30 -27.35 7.37
N VAL A 95 16.52 -26.88 6.13
CA VAL A 95 17.60 -27.37 5.27
C VAL A 95 18.99 -27.03 5.82
N LEU A 96 19.16 -25.82 6.36
CA LEU A 96 20.45 -25.34 6.85
C LEU A 96 20.69 -25.65 8.34
N GLY A 97 19.68 -26.15 9.06
CA GLY A 97 19.79 -26.47 10.49
C GLY A 97 19.96 -25.25 11.39
N ILE A 98 19.44 -24.08 10.98
CA ILE A 98 19.49 -22.84 11.75
C ILE A 98 18.10 -22.44 12.23
N LYS A 99 18.03 -21.65 13.31
CA LYS A 99 16.75 -21.15 13.82
C LYS A 99 16.17 -20.10 12.87
N ALA A 100 14.86 -20.12 12.60
CA ALA A 100 14.19 -19.10 11.76
C ALA A 100 14.50 -17.64 12.17
N ARG A 101 14.69 -17.38 13.47
CA ARG A 101 15.08 -16.06 13.99
C ARG A 101 16.48 -15.58 13.56
N ALA A 102 17.35 -16.49 13.11
CA ALA A 102 18.67 -16.19 12.56
C ALA A 102 18.60 -15.76 11.08
N ILE A 103 17.43 -15.85 10.46
CA ILE A 103 17.17 -15.46 9.07
C ILE A 103 16.53 -14.07 9.10
N GLY A 104 17.19 -13.10 8.48
CA GLY A 104 16.71 -11.74 8.29
C GLY A 104 16.15 -11.55 6.88
N VAL A 105 15.08 -10.78 6.74
CA VAL A 105 14.43 -10.43 5.48
C VAL A 105 14.05 -8.94 5.50
N ALA A 106 14.11 -8.27 4.35
CA ALA A 106 13.78 -6.85 4.24
C ALA A 106 12.28 -6.58 4.03
N GLY A 107 11.55 -7.54 3.47
CA GLY A 107 10.12 -7.44 3.25
C GLY A 107 9.48 -8.80 3.00
N LEU A 108 8.14 -8.82 2.98
CA LEU A 108 7.40 -10.02 2.60
C LEU A 108 7.14 -10.00 1.09
N LYS A 109 7.26 -11.17 0.47
CA LYS A 109 6.97 -11.41 -0.94
C LYS A 109 5.93 -12.52 -1.05
N ASP A 110 4.94 -12.30 -1.92
CA ASP A 110 3.85 -13.24 -2.18
C ASP A 110 4.36 -14.55 -2.83
N SER A 111 3.55 -15.60 -2.74
CA SER A 111 3.80 -16.90 -3.38
C SER A 111 3.33 -16.95 -4.84
N ASN A 112 2.31 -16.18 -5.21
CA ASN A 112 1.71 -16.17 -6.55
C ASN A 112 2.48 -15.24 -7.51
N ALA A 113 3.80 -15.42 -7.55
CA ALA A 113 4.75 -14.63 -8.32
C ALA A 113 6.11 -15.36 -8.38
N VAL A 114 6.93 -15.03 -9.37
CA VAL A 114 8.38 -15.25 -9.29
C VAL A 114 8.99 -14.07 -8.55
N THR A 115 9.74 -14.30 -7.48
CA THR A 115 10.30 -13.19 -6.70
C THR A 115 11.76 -13.43 -6.35
N THR A 116 12.56 -12.39 -6.48
CA THR A 116 13.94 -12.33 -6.02
C THR A 116 14.00 -11.45 -4.79
N GLN A 117 14.51 -11.96 -3.67
CA GLN A 117 14.67 -11.19 -2.43
C GLN A 117 16.02 -11.45 -1.76
N MET A 118 16.51 -10.46 -1.01
CA MET A 118 17.74 -10.60 -0.25
C MET A 118 17.43 -11.13 1.16
N LEU A 119 18.30 -12.02 1.66
CA LEU A 119 18.22 -12.58 3.00
C LEU A 119 19.58 -12.46 3.70
N SER A 120 19.56 -12.35 5.02
CA SER A 120 20.76 -12.46 5.85
C SER A 120 20.68 -13.69 6.74
N LEU A 121 21.69 -14.57 6.71
CA LEU A 121 21.78 -15.75 7.55
C LEU A 121 22.88 -15.57 8.60
N GLN A 122 22.53 -15.60 9.88
CA GLN A 122 23.51 -15.50 10.97
C GLN A 122 24.21 -16.84 11.20
N GLY A 123 25.55 -16.83 11.28
CA GLY A 123 26.34 -17.99 11.71
C GLY A 123 26.40 -19.14 10.69
N VAL A 124 25.98 -18.90 9.45
CA VAL A 124 26.07 -19.88 8.36
C VAL A 124 27.38 -19.68 7.60
N LYS A 125 28.11 -20.78 7.39
CA LYS A 125 29.27 -20.78 6.49
C LYS A 125 28.81 -21.01 5.05
N PRO A 126 29.45 -20.41 4.03
CA PRO A 126 29.07 -20.58 2.63
C PRO A 126 28.96 -22.05 2.20
N GLU A 127 29.80 -22.94 2.73
CA GLU A 127 29.80 -24.36 2.38
C GLU A 127 28.51 -25.08 2.83
N THR A 128 27.88 -24.61 3.91
CA THR A 128 26.57 -25.14 4.37
C THR A 128 25.47 -24.87 3.34
N LEU A 129 25.62 -23.84 2.49
CA LEU A 129 24.68 -23.56 1.40
C LEU A 129 24.69 -24.63 0.33
N ALA A 130 25.72 -25.48 0.24
CA ALA A 130 25.70 -26.64 -0.64
C ALA A 130 24.58 -27.63 -0.32
N ARG A 131 23.89 -27.50 0.83
CA ARG A 131 22.67 -28.26 1.16
C ARG A 131 21.41 -27.70 0.50
N LEU A 132 21.44 -26.42 0.12
CA LEU A 132 20.33 -25.77 -0.57
C LEU A 132 20.42 -26.13 -2.05
N ARG A 133 19.44 -26.88 -2.54
CA ARG A 133 19.33 -27.27 -3.95
C ARG A 133 18.36 -26.32 -4.65
N THR A 134 18.69 -25.97 -5.88
CA THR A 134 17.74 -25.31 -6.79
C THR A 134 16.79 -26.35 -7.36
N ASP A 135 15.54 -25.98 -7.50
CA ASP A 135 14.44 -26.79 -8.02
C ASP A 135 13.36 -25.88 -8.62
N ASP A 136 12.16 -26.42 -8.88
CA ASP A 136 11.04 -25.66 -9.45
C ASP A 136 10.52 -24.52 -8.55
N ARG A 137 10.88 -24.51 -7.26
CA ARG A 137 10.48 -23.51 -6.27
C ARG A 137 11.61 -22.56 -5.92
N ILE A 138 12.84 -23.04 -5.78
CA ILE A 138 14.05 -22.25 -5.57
C ILE A 138 14.81 -22.20 -6.89
N LEU A 139 14.53 -21.19 -7.70
CA LEU A 139 15.04 -21.08 -9.06
C LEU A 139 16.52 -20.67 -9.10
N ALA A 140 16.97 -19.85 -8.16
CA ALA A 140 18.36 -19.41 -8.08
C ALA A 140 18.75 -19.01 -6.66
N VAL A 141 20.02 -19.23 -6.32
CA VAL A 141 20.65 -18.80 -5.07
C VAL A 141 22.00 -18.18 -5.41
N GLU A 142 22.21 -16.93 -5.00
CA GLU A 142 23.46 -16.20 -5.22
C GLU A 142 23.99 -15.71 -3.87
N VAL A 143 25.27 -15.99 -3.58
CA VAL A 143 25.93 -15.49 -2.37
C VAL A 143 26.50 -14.11 -2.67
N LEU A 144 26.08 -13.12 -1.91
CA LEU A 144 26.49 -11.72 -2.12
C LEU A 144 27.71 -11.34 -1.27
N GLY A 145 27.91 -12.00 -0.12
CA GLY A 145 29.03 -11.73 0.79
C GLY A 145 28.63 -11.62 2.26
N ARG A 146 29.53 -11.13 3.12
CA ARG A 146 29.27 -10.97 4.55
C ARG A 146 28.86 -9.55 4.91
N HIS A 147 28.08 -9.42 5.96
CA HIS A 147 27.72 -8.12 6.54
C HIS A 147 27.66 -8.19 8.07
N ARG A 148 27.95 -7.06 8.72
CA ARG A 148 27.95 -6.93 10.19
C ARG A 148 26.54 -6.95 10.78
N ASN A 149 25.58 -6.34 10.08
CA ASN A 149 24.20 -6.23 10.54
C ASN A 149 23.28 -7.28 9.92
N ARG A 150 22.31 -7.77 10.70
CA ARG A 150 21.16 -8.52 10.22
C ARG A 150 20.26 -7.66 9.32
N LEU A 151 19.72 -8.25 8.26
CA LEU A 151 18.68 -7.65 7.43
C LEU A 151 17.35 -7.59 8.21
N ARG A 152 16.71 -6.41 8.23
CA ARG A 152 15.45 -6.16 8.96
C ARG A 152 14.40 -5.58 8.02
N THR A 153 13.14 -5.67 8.43
CA THR A 153 12.01 -5.05 7.72
C THR A 153 12.31 -3.59 7.38
N GLY A 154 12.10 -3.22 6.11
CA GLY A 154 12.37 -1.88 5.60
C GLY A 154 13.79 -1.67 5.06
N HIS A 155 14.70 -2.64 5.17
CA HIS A 155 16.04 -2.57 4.58
C HIS A 155 16.03 -2.86 3.06
N HIS A 156 15.11 -2.26 2.31
CA HIS A 156 15.05 -2.32 0.86
C HIS A 156 14.75 -0.94 0.28
N ALA A 157 15.28 -0.65 -0.91
CA ALA A 157 15.06 0.60 -1.63
C ALA A 157 13.81 0.58 -2.53
N GLY A 158 13.09 -0.55 -2.56
CA GLY A 158 11.88 -0.72 -3.37
C GLY A 158 11.83 -2.09 -4.02
N ASN A 159 11.08 -2.20 -5.11
CA ASN A 159 11.02 -3.40 -5.92
C ASN A 159 10.99 -3.02 -7.41
N GLU A 160 11.71 -3.78 -8.23
CA GLU A 160 11.57 -3.86 -9.67
C GLU A 160 10.50 -4.90 -9.99
N PHE A 161 9.64 -4.57 -10.95
CA PHE A 161 8.56 -5.40 -11.42
C PHE A 161 8.77 -5.68 -12.90
N ARG A 162 8.52 -6.93 -13.31
CA ARG A 162 8.30 -7.30 -14.70
C ARG A 162 6.98 -8.04 -14.78
N LEU A 163 6.01 -7.46 -15.47
CA LEU A 163 4.64 -7.90 -15.49
C LEU A 163 4.20 -8.21 -16.92
N VAL A 164 3.37 -9.23 -17.07
CA VAL A 164 2.74 -9.59 -18.34
C VAL A 164 1.22 -9.51 -18.18
N ILE A 165 0.58 -8.68 -18.99
CA ILE A 165 -0.87 -8.59 -19.12
C ILE A 165 -1.26 -9.24 -20.43
N ARG A 166 -2.01 -10.34 -20.36
CA ARG A 166 -2.44 -11.13 -21.51
C ARG A 166 -3.85 -10.71 -21.91
N GLN A 167 -4.21 -10.99 -23.16
CA GLN A 167 -5.55 -10.73 -23.69
C GLN A 167 -5.98 -9.26 -23.59
N VAL A 168 -5.04 -8.32 -23.73
CA VAL A 168 -5.39 -6.88 -23.77
C VAL A 168 -6.22 -6.57 -25.00
N SER A 169 -6.93 -5.44 -25.00
CA SER A 169 -7.74 -5.01 -26.14
C SER A 169 -6.87 -4.81 -27.40
N PRO A 170 -7.36 -5.10 -28.62
CA PRO A 170 -6.57 -4.98 -29.85
C PRO A 170 -6.00 -3.58 -30.13
N ASP A 171 -6.68 -2.55 -29.64
CA ASP A 171 -6.36 -1.12 -29.77
C ASP A 171 -5.62 -0.56 -28.52
N ALA A 172 -5.06 -1.42 -27.68
CA ALA A 172 -4.51 -1.01 -26.38
C ALA A 172 -3.28 -0.08 -26.49
N GLY A 173 -2.52 -0.12 -27.59
CA GLY A 173 -1.18 0.51 -27.68
C GLY A 173 -1.17 2.00 -27.33
N GLU A 174 -2.04 2.80 -27.95
CA GLU A 174 -2.14 4.24 -27.69
C GLU A 174 -2.56 4.51 -26.24
N ARG A 175 -3.56 3.77 -25.74
CA ARG A 175 -4.08 3.92 -24.37
C ARG A 175 -3.03 3.55 -23.32
N VAL A 176 -2.19 2.54 -23.57
CA VAL A 176 -1.06 2.18 -22.71
C VAL A 176 -0.09 3.35 -22.61
N SER A 177 0.31 3.95 -23.73
CA SER A 177 1.23 5.10 -23.73
C SER A 177 0.65 6.25 -22.91
N VAL A 178 -0.58 6.68 -23.21
CA VAL A 178 -1.21 7.82 -22.53
C VAL A 178 -1.31 7.60 -21.02
N VAL A 179 -1.70 6.39 -20.59
CA VAL A 179 -1.79 6.08 -19.15
C VAL A 179 -0.41 6.09 -18.49
N LEU A 180 0.58 5.45 -19.11
CA LEU A 180 1.92 5.36 -18.54
C LEU A 180 2.63 6.71 -18.49
N ASP A 181 2.48 7.54 -19.52
CA ASP A 181 3.04 8.89 -19.57
C ASP A 181 2.49 9.76 -18.45
N GLU A 182 1.18 9.66 -18.17
CA GLU A 182 0.57 10.37 -17.05
C GLU A 182 1.07 9.85 -15.69
N LEU A 183 1.26 8.54 -15.54
CA LEU A 183 1.81 7.96 -14.31
C LEU A 183 3.30 8.29 -14.09
N VAL A 184 4.08 8.43 -15.17
CA VAL A 184 5.46 8.91 -15.08
C VAL A 184 5.48 10.38 -14.66
N ARG A 185 4.66 11.21 -15.31
CA ARG A 185 4.63 12.66 -15.07
C ARG A 185 4.07 13.02 -13.69
N ARG A 186 2.96 12.41 -13.30
CA ARG A 186 2.21 12.77 -12.08
C ARG A 186 2.37 11.78 -10.95
N GLY A 187 2.97 10.62 -11.20
CA GLY A 187 3.19 9.59 -10.19
C GLY A 187 1.99 8.65 -10.07
N VAL A 188 2.27 7.47 -9.56
CA VAL A 188 1.26 6.44 -9.33
C VAL A 188 0.48 6.77 -8.05
N PRO A 189 -0.86 6.84 -8.09
CA PRO A 189 -1.67 6.99 -6.88
C PRO A 189 -1.35 5.91 -5.85
N HIS A 190 -1.05 6.31 -4.62
CA HIS A 190 -0.48 5.43 -3.60
C HIS A 190 -1.54 4.71 -2.75
N TYR A 191 -2.66 4.35 -3.37
CA TYR A 191 -3.75 3.62 -2.73
C TYR A 191 -3.28 2.34 -2.04
N PHE A 192 -3.95 1.99 -0.95
CA PHE A 192 -3.93 0.65 -0.38
C PHE A 192 -4.89 -0.27 -1.14
N GLY A 193 -4.39 -1.41 -1.58
CA GLY A 193 -5.18 -2.41 -2.30
C GLY A 193 -6.27 -3.10 -1.44
N PRO A 194 -7.21 -3.80 -2.10
CA PRO A 194 -8.37 -4.44 -1.48
C PRO A 194 -7.99 -5.56 -0.47
N GLN A 195 -6.82 -6.19 -0.61
CA GLN A 195 -6.31 -7.20 0.34
C GLN A 195 -6.31 -6.74 1.81
N ARG A 196 -6.18 -5.42 2.05
CA ARG A 196 -6.21 -4.84 3.41
C ARG A 196 -7.63 -4.66 3.95
N GLN A 197 -8.63 -4.60 3.07
CA GLN A 197 -10.04 -4.42 3.43
C GLN A 197 -10.76 -5.76 3.69
N GLY A 198 -10.10 -6.89 3.39
CA GLY A 198 -10.60 -8.24 3.65
C GLY A 198 -11.51 -8.76 2.54
N ARG A 199 -11.85 -10.06 2.59
CA ARG A 199 -12.61 -10.74 1.51
C ARG A 199 -13.98 -10.13 1.20
N LYS A 200 -14.58 -9.41 2.14
CA LYS A 200 -15.86 -8.68 1.98
C LYS A 200 -15.71 -7.16 1.93
N GLY A 201 -14.49 -6.64 2.02
CA GLY A 201 -14.25 -5.20 2.13
C GLY A 201 -14.60 -4.58 3.50
N GLU A 202 -15.02 -5.37 4.50
CA GLU A 202 -15.61 -4.87 5.75
C GLU A 202 -14.60 -4.71 6.90
N ASN A 203 -13.31 -5.03 6.72
CA ASN A 203 -12.34 -4.98 7.82
C ASN A 203 -12.21 -3.58 8.42
N TYR A 204 -12.38 -2.54 7.61
CA TYR A 204 -12.32 -1.16 8.09
C TYR A 204 -13.49 -0.83 9.03
N LEU A 205 -14.68 -1.44 8.83
CA LEU A 205 -15.82 -1.28 9.73
C LEU A 205 -15.52 -1.87 11.11
N LEU A 206 -14.88 -3.04 11.13
CA LEU A 206 -14.41 -3.61 12.39
C LEU A 206 -13.30 -2.74 13.00
N GLY A 207 -12.38 -2.22 12.20
CA GLY A 207 -11.38 -1.24 12.63
C GLY A 207 -12.00 -0.01 13.30
N ALA A 208 -13.02 0.58 12.68
CA ALA A 208 -13.78 1.71 13.21
C ALA A 208 -14.46 1.37 14.55
N ALA A 209 -15.12 0.21 14.63
CA ALA A 209 -15.75 -0.25 15.87
C ALA A 209 -14.73 -0.43 17.02
N LEU A 210 -13.52 -0.94 16.72
CA LEU A 210 -12.48 -1.16 17.74
C LEU A 210 -11.88 0.13 18.31
N LEU A 211 -12.02 1.26 17.61
CA LEU A 211 -11.58 2.57 18.12
C LEU A 211 -12.41 3.01 19.34
N VAL A 212 -13.72 2.76 19.31
CA VAL A 212 -14.66 3.20 20.34
C VAL A 212 -15.05 2.10 21.34
N ASP A 213 -15.00 0.83 20.93
CA ASP A 213 -15.38 -0.31 21.79
C ASP A 213 -14.15 -0.94 22.47
N GLY A 214 -13.83 -0.45 23.67
CA GLY A 214 -12.74 -0.98 24.48
C GLY A 214 -12.92 -2.44 24.91
N ALA A 215 -14.15 -2.86 25.18
CA ALA A 215 -14.43 -4.23 25.63
C ALA A 215 -14.16 -5.24 24.50
N ARG A 216 -14.63 -4.96 23.29
CA ARG A 216 -14.36 -5.78 22.11
C ARG A 216 -12.88 -5.76 21.72
N ARG A 217 -12.23 -4.60 21.83
CA ARG A 217 -10.80 -4.45 21.59
C ARG A 217 -9.95 -5.33 22.51
N ASN A 218 -10.29 -5.41 23.79
CA ASN A 218 -9.54 -6.18 24.78
C ASN A 218 -9.71 -7.70 24.62
N LYS A 219 -10.72 -8.16 23.87
CA LYS A 219 -10.90 -9.58 23.52
C LYS A 219 -10.02 -10.05 22.36
N LEU A 220 -9.34 -9.14 21.66
CA LEU A 220 -8.52 -9.47 20.50
C LEU A 220 -7.03 -9.44 20.86
N SER A 221 -6.25 -10.34 20.25
CA SER A 221 -4.79 -10.26 20.33
C SER A 221 -4.29 -8.94 19.73
N ARG A 222 -3.15 -8.44 20.23
CA ARG A 222 -2.55 -7.18 19.77
C ARG A 222 -2.39 -7.14 18.24
N SER A 223 -1.90 -8.23 17.64
CA SER A 223 -1.68 -8.31 16.19
C SER A 223 -2.99 -8.22 15.41
N LYS A 224 -4.03 -8.94 15.84
CA LYS A 224 -5.35 -8.92 15.19
C LYS A 224 -6.01 -7.55 15.33
N ARG A 225 -5.88 -6.91 16.49
CA ARG A 225 -6.33 -5.54 16.72
C ARG A 225 -5.65 -4.55 15.77
N LEU A 226 -4.32 -4.55 15.71
CA LEU A 226 -3.57 -3.63 14.85
C LEU A 226 -3.92 -3.82 13.37
N TRP A 227 -4.14 -5.06 12.93
CA TRP A 227 -4.54 -5.34 11.55
C TRP A 227 -5.85 -4.63 11.16
N TYR A 228 -6.90 -4.72 11.99
CA TYR A 228 -8.16 -4.03 11.74
C TYR A 228 -8.03 -2.51 11.82
N LEU A 229 -7.26 -1.99 12.77
CA LEU A 229 -7.01 -0.55 12.89
C LEU A 229 -6.26 -0.01 11.66
N HIS A 230 -5.27 -0.75 11.16
CA HIS A 230 -4.55 -0.39 9.94
C HIS A 230 -5.44 -0.47 8.70
N ALA A 231 -6.44 -1.36 8.67
CA ALA A 231 -7.43 -1.39 7.61
C ALA A 231 -8.27 -0.11 7.59
N TYR A 232 -8.64 0.42 8.77
CA TYR A 232 -9.34 1.70 8.87
C TYR A 232 -8.46 2.91 8.52
N GLN A 233 -7.18 2.92 8.94
CA GLN A 233 -6.20 3.93 8.47
C GLN A 233 -6.07 3.91 6.95
N ALA A 234 -5.98 2.72 6.35
CA ALA A 234 -5.87 2.56 4.91
C ALA A 234 -7.12 3.07 4.17
N HIS A 235 -8.31 2.82 4.73
CA HIS A 235 -9.56 3.32 4.17
C HIS A 235 -9.62 4.85 4.19
N LEU A 236 -9.35 5.49 5.34
CA LEU A 236 -9.28 6.96 5.43
C LEU A 236 -8.23 7.54 4.46
N PHE A 237 -7.04 6.93 4.41
CA PHE A 237 -5.98 7.38 3.51
C PHE A 237 -6.40 7.32 2.04
N ASN A 238 -7.06 6.22 1.62
CA ASN A 238 -7.54 6.10 0.25
C ASN A 238 -8.57 7.18 -0.10
N ARG A 239 -9.42 7.61 0.84
CA ARG A 239 -10.34 8.73 0.60
C ARG A 239 -9.62 10.05 0.37
N ILE A 240 -8.56 10.29 1.12
CA ILE A 240 -7.75 11.51 0.96
C ILE A 240 -7.03 11.50 -0.40
N VAL A 241 -6.49 10.35 -0.82
CA VAL A 241 -5.93 10.20 -2.17
C VAL A 241 -7.01 10.44 -3.24
N ALA A 242 -8.21 9.89 -3.04
CA ALA A 242 -9.33 10.07 -3.96
C ALA A 242 -9.73 11.54 -4.11
N ALA A 243 -9.89 12.27 -3.00
CA ALA A 243 -10.20 13.69 -2.99
C ALA A 243 -9.07 14.57 -3.57
N ARG A 244 -7.85 14.03 -3.66
CA ARG A 244 -6.68 14.70 -4.23
C ARG A 244 -6.39 14.28 -5.66
N ILE A 245 -7.11 13.34 -6.26
CA ILE A 245 -6.67 12.66 -7.49
C ILE A 245 -6.33 13.62 -8.64
N ASP A 246 -7.17 14.64 -8.86
CA ASP A 246 -7.00 15.61 -9.96
C ASP A 246 -5.85 16.60 -9.72
N ARG A 247 -5.28 16.63 -8.51
CA ARG A 247 -4.21 17.52 -8.06
C ARG A 247 -3.22 16.79 -7.15
N ILE A 248 -3.03 15.50 -7.40
CA ILE A 248 -2.25 14.58 -6.55
C ILE A 248 -0.75 14.96 -6.52
N ASP A 249 -0.35 15.71 -7.55
CA ASP A 249 0.98 16.19 -7.86
C ASP A 249 1.25 17.62 -7.40
N ARG A 250 0.21 18.38 -7.03
CA ARG A 250 0.34 19.78 -6.57
C ARG A 250 0.47 19.83 -5.06
N LEU A 251 1.32 20.71 -4.55
CA LEU A 251 1.33 21.11 -3.14
C LEU A 251 0.24 22.17 -2.94
N LEU A 252 -0.55 22.02 -1.87
CA LEU A 252 -1.58 22.96 -1.46
C LEU A 252 -1.17 23.70 -0.18
N SER A 253 -1.82 24.82 0.10
CA SER A 253 -1.60 25.55 1.35
C SER A 253 -1.87 24.65 2.56
N GLY A 254 -0.89 24.59 3.46
CA GLY A 254 -0.94 23.79 4.69
C GLY A 254 -0.71 22.28 4.49
N ASP A 255 -0.25 21.86 3.31
CA ASP A 255 0.18 20.49 3.06
C ASP A 255 1.34 20.09 3.99
N TRP A 256 1.51 18.79 4.15
CA TRP A 256 2.76 18.19 4.56
C TRP A 256 3.37 17.45 3.39
N ALA A 257 4.69 17.58 3.22
CA ALA A 257 5.45 16.87 2.22
C ALA A 257 6.35 15.80 2.85
N MET A 258 6.59 14.71 2.13
CA MET A 258 7.53 13.66 2.50
C MET A 258 8.70 13.65 1.52
N LYS A 259 9.93 13.69 2.02
CA LYS A 259 11.15 13.53 1.22
C LYS A 259 11.27 12.08 0.75
N VAL A 260 11.46 11.86 -0.55
CA VAL A 260 11.62 10.51 -1.11
C VAL A 260 12.92 9.87 -0.65
N ALA A 261 13.98 10.65 -0.44
CA ALA A 261 15.30 10.14 -0.07
C ALA A 261 15.35 9.42 1.30
N ASN A 262 14.56 9.86 2.28
CA ASN A 262 14.64 9.34 3.65
C ASN A 262 13.29 9.22 4.39
N GLY A 263 12.17 9.54 3.73
CA GLY A 263 10.83 9.48 4.32
C GLY A 263 10.53 10.58 5.36
N ALA A 264 11.43 11.55 5.56
CA ALA A 264 11.20 12.64 6.51
C ALA A 264 10.03 13.49 6.04
N CYS A 265 9.10 13.77 6.97
CA CYS A 265 7.92 14.59 6.72
C CYS A 265 8.08 15.98 7.33
N PHE A 266 7.63 17.01 6.63
CA PHE A 266 7.69 18.40 7.09
C PHE A 266 6.45 19.18 6.60
N PRO A 267 5.99 20.20 7.35
CA PRO A 267 4.94 21.09 6.89
C PRO A 267 5.46 21.95 5.72
N VAL A 268 4.62 22.18 4.72
CA VAL A 268 4.92 23.03 3.57
C VAL A 268 4.49 24.45 3.91
N GLU A 269 5.46 25.35 4.07
CA GLU A 269 5.20 26.77 4.36
C GLU A 269 4.81 27.54 3.10
N ASP A 270 5.56 27.37 2.01
CA ASP A 270 5.28 27.96 0.70
C ASP A 270 5.16 26.85 -0.37
N PRO A 271 3.93 26.50 -0.78
CA PRO A 271 3.69 25.49 -1.81
C PRO A 271 4.29 25.86 -3.18
N VAL A 272 4.33 27.14 -3.55
CA VAL A 272 4.84 27.60 -4.85
C VAL A 272 6.35 27.42 -4.90
N GLN A 273 7.04 27.79 -3.81
CA GLN A 273 8.48 27.59 -3.68
C GLN A 273 8.87 26.10 -3.69
N GLU A 274 8.08 25.24 -3.05
CA GLU A 274 8.38 23.81 -2.91
C GLU A 274 7.90 22.97 -4.12
N GLN A 275 7.01 23.48 -4.97
CA GLN A 275 6.42 22.74 -6.09
C GLN A 275 7.47 22.15 -7.06
N PRO A 276 8.56 22.84 -7.45
CA PRO A 276 9.58 22.25 -8.32
C PRO A 276 10.22 20.98 -7.76
N ARG A 277 10.38 20.90 -6.43
CA ARG A 277 10.89 19.69 -5.75
C ARG A 277 9.86 18.57 -5.77
N ALA A 278 8.56 18.90 -5.72
CA ALA A 278 7.49 17.92 -5.87
C ALA A 278 7.44 17.39 -7.32
N ASP A 279 7.56 18.27 -8.32
CA ASP A 279 7.57 17.92 -9.74
C ASP A 279 8.74 16.99 -10.11
N ALA A 280 9.90 17.21 -9.49
CA ALA A 280 11.08 16.36 -9.63
C ALA A 280 11.04 15.07 -8.77
N PHE A 281 9.93 14.80 -8.06
CA PHE A 281 9.80 13.69 -7.10
C PHE A 281 10.85 13.66 -5.98
N GLU A 282 11.47 14.80 -5.63
CA GLU A 282 12.29 14.89 -4.42
C GLU A 282 11.43 14.83 -3.15
N ILE A 283 10.22 15.40 -3.26
CA ILE A 283 9.18 15.37 -2.24
C ILE A 283 7.84 14.96 -2.84
N SER A 284 6.89 14.60 -1.99
CA SER A 284 5.51 14.36 -2.42
C SER A 284 4.53 14.83 -1.35
N PRO A 285 3.35 15.38 -1.74
CA PRO A 285 2.26 15.62 -0.81
C PRO A 285 1.89 14.33 -0.09
N THR A 286 1.39 14.45 1.13
CA THR A 286 1.12 13.30 1.99
C THR A 286 -0.30 13.32 2.56
N GLY A 287 -0.76 12.16 3.03
CA GLY A 287 -1.95 12.03 3.87
C GLY A 287 -1.61 11.34 5.19
N PRO A 288 -2.41 11.57 6.25
CA PRO A 288 -2.20 10.96 7.55
C PRO A 288 -2.60 9.49 7.53
N LEU A 289 -1.74 8.65 8.09
CA LEU A 289 -2.15 7.42 8.74
C LEU A 289 -2.38 7.78 10.20
N PHE A 290 -3.63 8.12 10.54
CA PHE A 290 -3.99 8.73 11.82
C PHE A 290 -3.41 7.97 13.01
N GLY A 291 -3.16 8.66 14.12
CA GLY A 291 -2.59 8.04 15.31
C GLY A 291 -2.43 9.04 16.45
N SER A 292 -1.90 8.59 17.59
CA SER A 292 -1.81 9.45 18.78
C SER A 292 -0.89 10.66 18.62
N ARG A 293 -0.06 10.69 17.58
CA ARG A 293 0.89 11.77 17.23
C ARG A 293 0.88 12.05 15.72
N ALA A 294 -0.21 11.71 15.02
CA ALA A 294 -0.31 12.01 13.61
C ALA A 294 -0.33 13.52 13.41
N SER A 295 0.55 14.02 12.53
CA SER A 295 0.50 15.40 12.07
C SER A 295 -0.65 15.53 11.07
N TRP A 296 -1.58 16.45 11.35
CA TRP A 296 -2.68 16.80 10.45
C TRP A 296 -2.30 18.05 9.64
N ALA A 297 -2.75 18.10 8.39
CA ALA A 297 -2.59 19.27 7.54
C ALA A 297 -3.50 20.43 7.99
N THR A 298 -3.12 21.64 7.58
CA THR A 298 -3.87 22.89 7.77
C THR A 298 -4.27 23.47 6.42
N GLY A 299 -4.97 24.62 6.41
CA GLY A 299 -5.37 25.28 5.16
C GLY A 299 -6.25 24.40 4.28
N GLU A 300 -6.03 24.48 2.96
CA GLU A 300 -6.79 23.73 1.97
C GLU A 300 -6.56 22.22 2.08
N ALA A 301 -5.31 21.79 2.27
CA ALA A 301 -4.98 20.37 2.49
C ALA A 301 -5.65 19.84 3.76
N GLY A 302 -5.67 20.65 4.81
CA GLY A 302 -6.39 20.39 6.04
C GLY A 302 -7.88 20.24 5.82
N ALA A 303 -8.54 21.12 5.07
CA ALA A 303 -9.96 21.00 4.79
C ALA A 303 -10.30 19.62 4.16
N ILE A 304 -9.50 19.16 3.20
CA ILE A 304 -9.66 17.84 2.56
C ILE A 304 -9.49 16.69 3.58
N GLU A 305 -8.45 16.74 4.42
CA GLU A 305 -8.26 15.73 5.47
C GLU A 305 -9.41 15.73 6.48
N GLN A 306 -9.97 16.91 6.81
CA GLN A 306 -11.09 17.04 7.75
C GLN A 306 -12.39 16.50 7.16
N GLU A 307 -12.67 16.81 5.90
CA GLU A 307 -13.85 16.31 5.19
C GLU A 307 -13.82 14.78 5.08
N ALA A 308 -12.69 14.20 4.67
CA ALA A 308 -12.54 12.74 4.58
C ALA A 308 -12.77 12.02 5.93
N VAL A 309 -12.43 12.68 7.05
CA VAL A 309 -12.69 12.20 8.41
C VAL A 309 -14.16 12.38 8.80
N ALA A 310 -14.75 13.54 8.51
CA ALA A 310 -16.14 13.87 8.82
C ALA A 310 -17.10 12.92 8.10
N GLU A 311 -16.84 12.62 6.83
CA GLU A 311 -17.59 11.66 6.03
C GLU A 311 -17.49 10.20 6.57
N LEU A 312 -16.61 9.90 7.54
CA LEU A 312 -16.59 8.63 8.28
C LEU A 312 -17.39 8.70 9.59
N GLY A 313 -18.11 9.79 9.83
CA GLY A 313 -18.88 10.03 11.06
C GLY A 313 -18.02 10.24 12.29
N THR A 314 -16.81 10.79 12.15
CA THR A 314 -15.89 11.01 13.27
C THR A 314 -15.12 12.33 13.16
N THR A 315 -14.22 12.60 14.11
CA THR A 315 -13.38 13.80 14.12
C THR A 315 -11.91 13.45 14.33
N ARG A 316 -11.00 14.38 14.01
CA ARG A 316 -9.55 14.19 14.18
C ARG A 316 -9.19 13.95 15.64
N GLU A 317 -9.87 14.63 16.55
CA GLU A 317 -9.69 14.54 18.00
C GLU A 317 -10.11 13.15 18.48
N ALA A 318 -11.27 12.67 18.03
CA ALA A 318 -11.76 11.33 18.34
C ALA A 318 -10.79 10.24 17.83
N LEU A 319 -10.30 10.37 16.60
CA LEU A 319 -9.30 9.45 16.04
C LEU A 319 -7.98 9.47 16.83
N THR A 320 -7.51 10.65 17.20
CA THR A 320 -6.27 10.82 17.97
C THR A 320 -6.40 10.22 19.37
N ALA A 321 -7.52 10.48 20.05
CA ALA A 321 -7.81 9.91 21.37
C ALA A 321 -7.94 8.38 21.32
N ALA A 322 -8.67 7.84 20.34
CA ALA A 322 -8.83 6.41 20.17
C ALA A 322 -7.50 5.72 19.83
N ALA A 323 -6.67 6.34 18.99
CA ALA A 323 -5.34 5.81 18.67
C ALA A 323 -4.41 5.81 19.89
N LYS A 324 -4.48 6.84 20.76
CA LYS A 324 -3.76 6.87 22.03
C LYS A 324 -4.18 5.70 22.93
N ALA A 325 -5.49 5.44 23.06
CA ALA A 325 -6.01 4.29 23.81
C ALA A 325 -5.59 2.94 23.19
N CYS A 326 -5.42 2.88 21.87
CA CYS A 326 -4.94 1.69 21.17
C CYS A 326 -3.41 1.55 21.14
N GLY A 327 -2.66 2.58 21.54
CA GLY A 327 -1.20 2.57 21.64
C GLY A 327 -0.48 2.51 20.28
N PHE A 328 -0.98 3.22 19.26
CA PHE A 328 -0.27 3.43 18.00
C PHE A 328 -0.12 4.93 17.68
N ARG A 329 1.06 5.30 17.18
CA ARG A 329 1.48 6.71 17.05
C ARG A 329 0.95 7.39 15.79
N GLY A 330 0.71 6.63 14.72
CA GLY A 330 0.42 7.19 13.40
C GLY A 330 1.65 7.73 12.70
N GLU A 331 1.51 8.01 11.43
CA GLU A 331 2.56 8.54 10.54
C GLU A 331 1.92 9.29 9.38
N ARG A 332 2.73 9.83 8.47
CA ARG A 332 2.26 10.36 7.18
C ARG A 332 2.76 9.46 6.05
N ARG A 333 2.01 9.42 4.96
CA ARG A 333 2.31 8.60 3.78
C ARG A 333 2.15 9.45 2.53
N ALA A 334 3.09 9.36 1.60
CA ALA A 334 3.00 10.05 0.31
C ALA A 334 1.74 9.63 -0.45
N LEU A 335 1.01 10.60 -1.02
CA LEU A 335 -0.21 10.36 -1.80
C LEU A 335 0.09 9.70 -3.15
N ARG A 336 1.29 9.95 -3.69
CA ARG A 336 1.80 9.39 -4.94
C ARG A 336 3.21 8.83 -4.77
N VAL A 337 3.62 7.97 -5.69
CA VAL A 337 5.00 7.47 -5.79
C VAL A 337 5.53 7.56 -7.22
N PRO A 338 6.84 7.77 -7.42
CA PRO A 338 7.42 7.78 -8.75
C PRO A 338 7.33 6.39 -9.41
N LEU A 339 7.11 6.38 -10.72
CA LEU A 339 7.23 5.21 -11.60
C LEU A 339 8.59 5.29 -12.32
N ALA A 340 9.59 4.58 -11.83
CA ALA A 340 10.96 4.69 -12.34
C ALA A 340 11.32 3.53 -13.28
N GLY A 341 12.24 3.78 -14.22
CA GLY A 341 12.76 2.73 -15.12
C GLY A 341 11.69 2.03 -15.93
N LEU A 342 10.69 2.79 -16.38
CA LEU A 342 9.59 2.27 -17.17
C LEU A 342 10.10 1.83 -18.55
N ASP A 343 9.81 0.58 -18.90
CA ASP A 343 9.96 0.03 -20.24
C ASP A 343 8.74 -0.85 -20.54
N TRP A 344 8.28 -0.85 -21.79
CA TRP A 344 7.14 -1.66 -22.17
C TRP A 344 7.14 -2.04 -23.64
N SER A 345 6.52 -3.18 -23.92
CA SER A 345 6.28 -3.65 -25.29
C SER A 345 4.91 -4.30 -25.37
N LEU A 346 4.23 -4.06 -26.49
CA LEU A 346 2.97 -4.70 -26.83
C LEU A 346 3.18 -5.52 -28.10
N GLN A 347 2.98 -6.84 -27.99
CA GLN A 347 3.00 -7.76 -29.12
C GLN A 347 1.70 -8.54 -29.12
N ASP A 348 1.00 -8.51 -30.26
CA ASP A 348 -0.37 -9.03 -30.41
C ASP A 348 -1.31 -8.49 -29.32
N ARG A 349 -1.71 -9.36 -28.39
CA ARG A 349 -2.57 -9.05 -27.25
C ARG A 349 -1.86 -9.27 -25.91
N THR A 350 -0.54 -9.15 -25.90
CA THR A 350 0.31 -9.34 -24.72
C THR A 350 1.15 -8.10 -24.47
N LEU A 351 0.85 -7.41 -23.38
CA LEU A 351 1.62 -6.27 -22.89
C LEU A 351 2.63 -6.75 -21.85
N THR A 352 3.92 -6.48 -22.09
CA THR A 352 4.98 -6.68 -21.11
C THR A 352 5.44 -5.32 -20.58
N LEU A 353 5.51 -5.18 -19.25
CA LEU A 353 5.87 -3.94 -18.56
C LEU A 353 7.02 -4.23 -17.60
N SER A 354 8.02 -3.36 -17.57
CA SER A 354 9.07 -3.35 -16.55
C SER A 354 9.12 -1.97 -15.90
N PHE A 355 9.20 -1.90 -14.57
CA PHE A 355 9.30 -0.63 -13.83
C PHE A 355 9.73 -0.87 -12.38
N ALA A 356 10.15 0.18 -11.68
CA ALA A 356 10.48 0.15 -10.26
C ALA A 356 9.55 1.07 -9.45
N LEU A 357 9.18 0.62 -8.25
CA LEU A 357 8.45 1.40 -7.26
C LEU A 357 9.23 1.45 -5.93
N PRO A 358 9.12 2.57 -5.17
CA PRO A 358 9.75 2.69 -3.86
C PRO A 358 9.10 1.77 -2.81
N PRO A 359 9.66 1.67 -1.59
CA PRO A 359 9.08 0.88 -0.52
C PRO A 359 7.62 1.26 -0.24
N GLY A 360 6.77 0.25 -0.08
CA GLY A 360 5.34 0.44 0.16
C GLY A 360 4.49 0.78 -1.07
N GLY A 361 5.11 0.98 -2.25
CA GLY A 361 4.41 1.09 -3.53
C GLY A 361 3.91 -0.26 -4.04
N TYR A 362 2.75 -0.25 -4.70
CA TYR A 362 2.07 -1.45 -5.17
C TYR A 362 1.94 -1.46 -6.69
N ALA A 363 2.50 -2.48 -7.35
CA ALA A 363 2.32 -2.68 -8.80
C ALA A 363 0.85 -2.79 -9.21
N THR A 364 -0.03 -3.26 -8.32
CA THR A 364 -1.47 -3.30 -8.54
C THR A 364 -2.07 -1.92 -8.81
N ASN A 365 -1.47 -0.83 -8.33
CA ASN A 365 -1.95 0.52 -8.61
C ASN A 365 -1.63 0.96 -10.05
N VAL A 366 -0.48 0.52 -10.60
CA VAL A 366 -0.16 0.71 -12.02
C VAL A 366 -1.10 -0.13 -12.89
N LEU A 367 -1.28 -1.41 -12.54
CA LEU A 367 -2.20 -2.31 -13.24
C LEU A 367 -3.65 -1.82 -13.19
N ARG A 368 -4.06 -1.23 -12.07
CA ARG A 368 -5.39 -0.63 -11.91
C ARG A 368 -5.65 0.45 -12.97
N GLU A 369 -4.72 1.40 -13.11
CA GLU A 369 -4.85 2.50 -14.07
C GLU A 369 -4.86 2.02 -15.53
N LEU A 370 -4.07 0.99 -15.84
CA LEU A 370 -4.03 0.39 -17.18
C LEU A 370 -5.27 -0.45 -17.49
N MET A 371 -5.58 -1.43 -16.65
CA MET A 371 -6.56 -2.47 -16.94
C MET A 371 -7.99 -1.99 -16.74
N LYS A 372 -8.23 -1.14 -15.72
CA LYS A 372 -9.54 -0.63 -15.26
C LYS A 372 -10.64 -1.71 -15.20
N ASN A 373 -10.27 -2.93 -14.84
CA ASN A 373 -11.19 -4.06 -14.66
C ASN A 373 -11.32 -4.37 -13.17
N GLU A 374 -12.17 -3.60 -12.48
CA GLU A 374 -12.32 -3.68 -11.01
C GLU A 374 -12.69 -5.07 -10.47
N GLN A 375 -13.16 -5.98 -11.33
CA GLN A 375 -13.47 -7.36 -11.00
C GLN A 375 -12.25 -8.33 -11.05
N ASN A 376 -11.14 -7.94 -11.68
CA ASN A 376 -9.99 -8.82 -11.95
C ASN A 376 -8.67 -8.41 -11.28
N LEU A 377 -8.65 -7.35 -10.47
CA LEU A 377 -7.48 -7.05 -9.65
C LEU A 377 -7.43 -8.08 -8.50
N PRO A 378 -6.41 -8.97 -8.46
CA PRO A 378 -6.35 -10.00 -7.45
C PRO A 378 -6.28 -9.37 -6.07
N GLY A 379 -7.18 -9.86 -5.20
CA GLY A 379 -7.21 -9.57 -3.77
C GLY A 379 -5.84 -9.80 -3.18
#